data_AF-A0A7C4ZN41-F1
#
_entry.id   AF-A0A7C4ZN41-F1
#
_cell.length_a   1.000
_cell.length_b   1.000
_cell.length_c   1.000
_cell.angle_alpha   90.00
_cell.angle_beta   90.00
_cell.angle_gamma   90.00
#
_symmetry.space_group_name_H-M   'P 1'
#
loop_
_entity.id
_entity.type
_entity.pdbx_description
1 polymer ?
#
loop_
_entity_poly.entity_id
_entity_poly.type
_entity_poly.pdbx_seq_one_letter_code
_entity_poly.pdbx_strand_id
1 'polypeptide(L)'
;MEDIKSRLENVSLEDPIEVLGETYVLRTFISDLHWDMEREVLSGTLSFETLQRVPQIGGGMAFTKSGTTVMFSLFHGAVALYLAVFGNRGEAEKAAGKINHILTRGEDVPHQVVFNCRISTDVIEQFLANHPHTKKVVGWKDLNFVGVNKSSLHGGNVDQFGHTRDYDTHGRKSYVMIELHDMRIIVRISDRGIITFYGNITVQDALDWIRNEIISLLP
;
A
#
# COMPACT_ATOMS: atom_id res chain seq x y z
N MET A 1 17.91 -4.40 -10.63
CA MET A 1 17.42 -5.38 -9.62
C MET A 1 18.56 -5.92 -8.75
N GLU A 2 19.68 -6.36 -9.32
CA GLU A 2 20.80 -6.95 -8.53
C GLU A 2 21.34 -6.06 -7.41
N ASP A 3 21.57 -4.77 -7.66
CA ASP A 3 22.02 -3.82 -6.61
C ASP A 3 21.00 -3.69 -5.46
N ILE A 4 19.71 -3.74 -5.79
CA ILE A 4 18.65 -3.66 -4.77
C ILE A 4 18.61 -4.96 -3.96
N LYS A 5 18.72 -6.11 -4.63
CA LYS A 5 18.82 -7.41 -3.98
C LYS A 5 20.00 -7.45 -3.01
N SER A 6 21.20 -7.05 -3.43
CA SER A 6 22.39 -7.04 -2.56
C SER A 6 22.24 -6.14 -1.33
N ARG A 7 21.52 -5.02 -1.45
CA ARG A 7 21.19 -4.13 -0.31
C ARG A 7 20.16 -4.73 0.65
N LEU A 8 19.27 -5.60 0.17
CA LEU A 8 18.24 -6.24 0.98
C LEU A 8 18.68 -7.59 1.56
N GLU A 9 19.74 -8.19 1.01
CA GLU A 9 20.33 -9.43 1.50
C GLU A 9 20.96 -9.27 2.89
N ASN A 10 20.75 -10.27 3.75
CA ASN A 10 21.34 -10.36 5.10
C ASN A 10 21.08 -9.13 5.99
N VAL A 11 20.01 -8.37 5.71
CA VAL A 11 19.62 -7.23 6.52
C VAL A 11 19.16 -7.72 7.90
N SER A 12 19.89 -7.29 8.92
CA SER A 12 19.54 -7.45 10.34
C SER A 12 19.99 -6.20 11.08
N LEU A 13 19.02 -5.42 11.54
CA LEU A 13 19.21 -4.08 12.07
C LEU A 13 18.70 -4.03 13.50
N GLU A 14 19.46 -3.37 14.36
CA GLU A 14 19.08 -3.05 15.72
C GLU A 14 18.95 -1.53 15.87
N ASP A 15 17.84 -1.08 16.44
CA ASP A 15 17.49 0.33 16.62
C ASP A 15 17.19 0.56 18.11
N PRO A 16 18.16 1.05 18.91
CA PRO A 16 17.96 1.33 20.32
C PRO A 16 17.11 2.59 20.49
N ILE A 17 15.99 2.47 21.21
CA ILE A 17 15.12 3.57 21.57
C ILE A 17 15.05 3.73 23.09
N GLU A 18 15.10 4.97 23.57
CA GLU A 18 14.97 5.27 25.00
C GLU A 18 13.56 5.80 25.30
N VAL A 19 12.88 5.18 26.27
CA VAL A 19 11.52 5.55 26.68
C VAL A 19 11.42 5.46 28.19
N LEU A 20 11.07 6.58 28.84
CA LEU A 20 10.97 6.68 30.30
C LEU A 20 12.24 6.22 31.06
N GLY A 21 13.42 6.43 30.47
CA GLY A 21 14.71 6.03 31.07
C GLY A 21 15.06 4.54 30.90
N GLU A 22 14.23 3.77 30.18
CA GLU A 22 14.53 2.40 29.78
C GLU A 22 14.91 2.34 28.30
N THR A 23 15.93 1.53 27.97
CA THR A 23 16.36 1.30 26.58
C THR A 23 15.73 0.02 26.03
N TYR A 24 15.05 0.14 24.91
CA TYR A 24 14.50 -0.98 24.14
C TYR A 24 15.23 -1.09 22.81
N VAL A 25 15.84 -2.24 22.53
CA VAL A 25 16.48 -2.50 21.22
C VAL A 25 15.48 -3.11 20.26
N LEU A 26 14.99 -2.36 19.27
CA LEU A 26 14.05 -2.87 18.28
C LEU A 26 14.79 -3.53 17.12
N ARG A 27 14.31 -4.69 16.67
CA ARG A 27 14.91 -5.43 15.55
C ARG A 27 14.17 -5.22 14.24
N THR A 28 14.89 -5.24 13.13
CA THR A 28 14.33 -5.27 11.77
C THR A 28 15.20 -6.16 10.90
N PHE A 29 14.60 -7.15 10.23
CA PHE A 29 15.33 -8.06 9.35
C PHE A 29 14.49 -8.47 8.14
N ILE A 30 15.18 -8.91 7.08
CA ILE A 30 14.55 -9.46 5.87
C ILE A 30 14.83 -10.96 5.82
N SER A 31 13.78 -11.75 5.57
CA SER A 31 13.86 -13.19 5.31
C SER A 31 13.24 -13.54 3.95
N ASP A 32 13.46 -14.77 3.49
CA ASP A 32 12.81 -15.35 2.31
C ASP A 32 12.97 -14.49 1.04
N LEU A 33 14.10 -13.79 0.92
CA LEU A 33 14.38 -12.97 -0.24
C LEU A 33 14.61 -13.86 -1.47
N HIS A 34 13.77 -13.70 -2.47
CA HIS A 34 13.76 -14.51 -3.68
C HIS A 34 13.61 -13.62 -4.91
N TRP A 35 14.47 -13.81 -5.90
CA TRP A 35 14.37 -13.15 -7.19
C TRP A 35 13.88 -14.14 -8.25
N ASP A 36 12.65 -13.94 -8.70
CA ASP A 36 12.11 -14.59 -9.89
C ASP A 36 12.61 -13.83 -11.12
N MET A 37 13.59 -14.43 -11.80
CA MET A 37 14.21 -13.82 -12.99
C MET A 37 13.27 -13.80 -14.21
N GLU A 38 12.36 -14.78 -14.32
CA GLU A 38 11.44 -14.84 -15.47
C GLU A 38 10.37 -13.75 -15.37
N ARG A 39 9.86 -13.53 -14.16
CA ARG A 39 8.85 -12.48 -13.90
C ARG A 39 9.47 -11.12 -13.62
N GLU A 40 10.79 -11.03 -13.46
CA GLU A 40 11.53 -9.87 -12.96
C GLU A 40 10.99 -9.32 -11.63
N VAL A 41 10.70 -10.21 -10.68
CA VAL A 41 10.15 -9.86 -9.36
C VAL A 41 11.11 -10.26 -8.25
N LEU A 42 11.51 -9.30 -7.42
CA LEU A 42 12.22 -9.54 -6.17
C LEU A 42 11.24 -9.49 -4.99
N SER A 43 10.95 -10.63 -4.38
CA SER A 43 10.04 -10.74 -3.24
C SER A 43 10.79 -11.08 -1.96
N GLY A 44 10.24 -10.70 -0.82
CA GLY A 44 10.77 -11.06 0.48
C GLY A 44 9.80 -10.78 1.61
N THR A 45 10.22 -11.14 2.82
CA THR A 45 9.46 -10.93 4.05
C THR A 45 10.22 -9.96 4.94
N LEU A 46 9.60 -8.83 5.27
CA LEU A 46 10.14 -7.88 6.24
C LEU A 46 9.53 -8.16 7.61
N SER A 47 10.39 -8.43 8.60
CA SER A 47 9.98 -8.56 10.00
C SER A 47 10.59 -7.44 10.83
N PHE A 48 9.79 -6.79 11.66
CA PHE A 48 10.26 -5.70 12.50
C PHE A 48 9.50 -5.59 13.81
N GLU A 49 10.16 -5.07 14.82
CA GLU A 49 9.57 -4.76 16.11
C GLU A 49 9.13 -3.31 16.18
N THR A 50 8.03 -3.07 16.89
CA THR A 50 7.56 -1.75 17.29
C THR A 50 7.27 -1.74 18.79
N LEU A 51 7.40 -0.57 19.41
CA LEU A 51 7.05 -0.40 20.82
C LEU A 51 5.57 -0.01 20.94
N GLN A 52 4.81 -0.81 21.68
CA GLN A 52 3.39 -0.56 21.96
C GLN A 52 3.21 -0.04 23.39
N ARG A 53 2.36 0.96 23.53
CA ARG A 53 1.93 1.50 24.82
C ARG A 53 0.79 0.65 25.36
N VAL A 54 0.97 0.14 26.57
CA VAL A 54 -0.04 -0.66 27.28
C VAL A 54 -0.47 0.09 28.52
N PRO A 55 -1.70 0.64 28.55
CA PRO A 55 -2.27 1.23 29.76
C PRO A 55 -2.39 0.17 30.86
N GLN A 56 -1.95 0.51 32.06
CA GLN A 56 -2.06 -0.37 33.23
C GLN A 56 -3.25 0.03 34.10
N ILE A 57 -3.85 -0.96 34.77
CA ILE A 57 -4.88 -0.71 35.78
C ILE A 57 -4.25 0.15 36.88
N GLY A 58 -4.87 1.30 37.19
CA GLY A 58 -4.31 2.29 38.12
C GLY A 58 -3.62 3.48 37.45
N GLY A 59 -3.68 3.61 36.12
CA GLY A 59 -3.23 4.80 35.39
C GLY A 59 -1.75 4.82 35.02
N GLY A 60 -1.02 3.74 35.29
CA GLY A 60 0.36 3.55 34.81
C GLY A 60 0.44 3.28 33.30
N MET A 61 1.62 3.43 32.73
CA MET A 61 1.90 3.13 31.32
C MET A 61 3.09 2.19 31.23
N ALA A 62 2.89 1.03 30.61
CA ALA A 62 3.96 0.08 30.29
C ALA A 62 4.23 0.09 28.78
N PHE A 63 5.42 -0.37 28.40
CA PHE A 63 5.80 -0.54 27.01
C PHE A 63 6.14 -1.99 26.75
N THR A 64 5.67 -2.51 25.61
CA THR A 64 5.99 -3.87 25.18
C THR A 64 6.42 -3.87 23.72
N LYS A 65 7.31 -4.79 23.35
CA LYS A 65 7.66 -5.00 21.95
C LYS A 65 6.58 -5.83 21.26
N SER A 66 6.21 -5.40 20.07
CA SER A 66 5.29 -6.12 19.18
C SER A 66 5.98 -6.34 17.84
N GLY A 67 6.08 -7.60 17.43
CA GLY A 67 6.60 -7.99 16.13
C GLY A 67 5.53 -7.88 15.05
N THR A 68 5.93 -7.40 13.88
CA THR A 68 5.11 -7.34 12.67
C THR A 68 5.90 -7.98 11.54
N THR A 69 5.23 -8.82 10.76
CA THR A 69 5.79 -9.47 9.57
C THR A 69 4.91 -9.16 8.37
N VAL A 70 5.50 -8.65 7.31
CA VAL A 70 4.80 -8.33 6.05
C VAL A 70 5.58 -8.85 4.86
N MET A 71 4.85 -9.28 3.83
CA MET A 71 5.46 -9.62 2.54
C MET A 71 5.62 -8.34 1.71
N PHE A 72 6.65 -8.30 0.89
CA PHE A 72 6.85 -7.24 -0.09
C PHE A 72 7.36 -7.81 -1.41
N SER A 73 7.13 -7.07 -2.49
CA SER A 73 7.62 -7.38 -3.83
C SER A 73 8.07 -6.11 -4.54
N LEU A 74 9.22 -6.19 -5.21
CA LEU A 74 9.79 -5.17 -6.07
C LEU A 74 9.77 -5.67 -7.52
N PHE A 75 9.29 -4.84 -8.43
CA PHE A 75 9.16 -5.20 -9.84
C PHE A 75 9.17 -3.95 -10.73
N HIS A 76 9.61 -4.08 -11.97
CA HIS A 76 9.56 -2.99 -12.93
C HIS A 76 8.13 -2.85 -13.49
N GLY A 77 7.65 -1.61 -13.57
CA GLY A 77 6.61 -1.23 -14.50
C GLY A 77 7.23 -0.49 -15.69
N ALA A 78 6.40 0.11 -16.54
CA ALA A 78 6.86 0.78 -17.76
C ALA A 78 7.81 1.96 -17.47
N VAL A 79 7.61 2.66 -16.35
CA VAL A 79 8.31 3.94 -16.07
C VAL A 79 9.17 3.95 -14.82
N ALA A 80 8.98 2.98 -13.93
CA ALA A 80 9.59 3.01 -12.62
C ALA A 80 9.68 1.60 -12.04
N LEU A 81 10.49 1.49 -10.99
CA LEU A 81 10.47 0.36 -10.10
C LEU A 81 9.37 0.58 -9.04
N TYR A 82 8.53 -0.42 -8.84
CA TYR A 82 7.43 -0.38 -7.87
C TYR A 82 7.72 -1.29 -6.69
N LEU A 83 7.33 -0.84 -5.50
CA LEU A 83 7.31 -1.62 -4.27
C LEU A 83 5.86 -1.88 -3.87
N ALA A 84 5.45 -3.14 -3.89
CA ALA A 84 4.20 -3.60 -3.29
C ALA A 84 4.48 -4.14 -1.88
N VAL A 85 3.67 -3.73 -0.90
CA VAL A 85 3.75 -4.23 0.48
C VAL A 85 2.39 -4.78 0.88
N PHE A 86 2.38 -6.02 1.35
CA PHE A 86 1.16 -6.77 1.67
C PHE A 86 0.98 -6.86 3.18
N GLY A 87 0.01 -6.10 3.68
CA GLY A 87 -0.33 -6.03 5.10
C GLY A 87 -1.50 -5.07 5.31
N ASN A 88 -1.91 -4.87 6.56
CA ASN A 88 -2.86 -3.79 6.83
C ASN A 88 -2.19 -2.43 6.54
N ARG A 89 -2.99 -1.38 6.33
CA ARG A 89 -2.48 -0.08 5.90
C ARG A 89 -1.33 0.46 6.77
N GLY A 90 -1.48 0.37 8.10
CA GLY A 90 -0.50 0.91 9.03
C GLY A 90 0.81 0.13 9.02
N GLU A 91 0.74 -1.20 8.89
CA GLU A 91 1.91 -2.06 8.75
C GLU A 91 2.62 -1.83 7.42
N ALA A 92 1.86 -1.73 6.32
CA ALA A 92 2.41 -1.50 4.99
C ALA A 92 3.15 -0.14 4.89
N GLU A 93 2.57 0.93 5.45
CA GLU A 93 3.21 2.25 5.49
C GLU A 93 4.52 2.22 6.31
N LYS A 94 4.52 1.57 7.48
CA LYS A 94 5.73 1.41 8.31
C LYS A 94 6.81 0.58 7.61
N ALA A 95 6.40 -0.51 6.96
CA ALA A 95 7.29 -1.40 6.23
C ALA A 95 7.93 -0.71 5.03
N ALA A 96 7.16 0.06 4.25
CA ALA A 96 7.70 0.88 3.16
C ALA A 96 8.74 1.89 3.66
N GLY A 97 8.50 2.52 4.82
CA GLY A 97 9.47 3.41 5.46
C GLY A 97 10.76 2.69 5.89
N LYS A 98 10.64 1.48 6.44
CA LYS A 98 11.80 0.64 6.80
C LYS A 98 12.57 0.18 5.58
N ILE A 99 11.89 -0.26 4.52
CA ILE A 99 12.53 -0.64 3.25
C ILE A 99 13.26 0.57 2.64
N ASN A 100 12.64 1.76 2.63
CA ASN A 100 13.34 2.98 2.21
C ASN A 100 14.62 3.17 3.01
N HIS A 101 14.54 3.15 4.34
CA HIS A 101 15.70 3.33 5.20
C HIS A 101 16.79 2.27 4.93
N ILE A 102 16.44 1.02 4.67
CA ILE A 102 17.39 -0.04 4.30
C ILE A 102 18.08 0.29 2.97
N LEU A 103 17.32 0.68 1.95
CA LEU A 103 17.85 0.97 0.61
C LEU A 103 18.75 2.21 0.58
N THR A 104 18.48 3.20 1.44
CA THR A 104 19.25 4.46 1.51
C THR A 104 20.39 4.43 2.53
N ARG A 105 20.77 3.26 3.06
CA ARG A 105 21.96 3.14 3.93
C ARG A 105 23.23 3.26 3.09
N GLY A 106 23.79 4.46 3.02
CA GLY A 106 25.06 4.79 2.35
C GLY A 106 25.22 6.30 2.18
N GLU A 107 26.46 6.80 2.17
CA GLU A 107 26.77 8.25 2.14
C GLU A 107 26.35 8.94 0.83
N ASP A 108 26.14 8.18 -0.25
CA ASP A 108 25.85 8.72 -1.61
C ASP A 108 24.41 8.52 -2.09
N VAL A 109 23.49 8.04 -1.23
CA VAL A 109 22.09 7.79 -1.62
C VAL A 109 21.16 8.86 -1.04
N PRO A 110 20.25 9.48 -1.82
CA PRO A 110 19.25 10.39 -1.28
C PRO A 110 18.49 9.75 -0.11
N HIS A 111 18.21 10.52 0.95
CA HIS A 111 17.52 10.02 2.15
C HIS A 111 16.12 9.43 1.89
N GLN A 112 15.54 9.70 0.71
CA GLN A 112 14.25 9.18 0.30
C GLN A 112 14.30 8.74 -1.17
N VAL A 113 14.14 7.44 -1.40
CA VAL A 113 14.09 6.82 -2.74
C VAL A 113 12.75 6.12 -3.00
N VAL A 114 12.00 5.77 -1.95
CA VAL A 114 10.66 5.20 -2.04
C VAL A 114 9.63 6.31 -1.85
N PHE A 115 8.73 6.44 -2.81
CA PHE A 115 7.65 7.42 -2.81
C PHE A 115 6.29 6.73 -2.88
N ASN A 116 5.27 7.37 -2.31
CA ASN A 116 3.91 6.86 -2.40
C ASN A 116 3.43 6.87 -3.85
N CYS A 117 2.99 5.71 -4.34
CA CYS A 117 2.39 5.60 -5.65
C CYS A 117 1.12 6.45 -5.75
N ARG A 118 0.91 7.08 -6.91
CA ARG A 118 -0.29 7.86 -7.23
C ARG A 118 -1.01 7.22 -8.40
N ILE A 119 -2.23 6.79 -8.15
CA ILE A 119 -3.15 6.30 -9.19
C ILE A 119 -4.07 7.48 -9.52
N SER A 120 -3.92 8.07 -10.70
CA SER A 120 -4.70 9.25 -11.08
C SER A 120 -6.18 8.90 -11.26
N THR A 121 -7.04 9.92 -11.29
CA THR A 121 -8.46 9.72 -11.63
C THR A 121 -8.60 9.12 -13.03
N ASP A 122 -7.79 9.55 -13.99
CA ASP A 122 -7.81 9.03 -15.36
C ASP A 122 -7.45 7.53 -15.41
N VAL A 123 -6.45 7.10 -14.62
CA VAL A 123 -6.08 5.69 -14.53
C VAL A 123 -7.21 4.87 -13.91
N ILE A 124 -7.87 5.39 -12.87
CA ILE A 124 -9.05 4.75 -12.27
C ILE A 124 -10.17 4.63 -13.31
N GLU A 125 -10.48 5.68 -14.07
CA GLU A 125 -11.51 5.64 -15.12
C GLU A 125 -11.18 4.67 -16.24
N GLN A 126 -9.92 4.66 -16.71
CA GLN A 126 -9.47 3.74 -17.74
C GLN A 126 -9.57 2.29 -17.27
N PHE A 127 -9.15 2.02 -16.03
CA PHE A 127 -9.30 0.70 -15.43
C PHE A 127 -10.77 0.27 -15.38
N LEU A 128 -11.68 1.16 -14.95
CA LEU A 128 -13.12 0.89 -14.89
C LEU A 128 -13.71 0.65 -16.28
N ALA A 129 -13.26 1.39 -17.30
CA ALA A 129 -13.72 1.21 -18.68
C ALA A 129 -13.32 -0.14 -19.28
N ASN A 130 -12.18 -0.68 -18.85
CA ASN A 130 -11.64 -1.95 -19.36
C ASN A 130 -12.25 -3.19 -18.68
N HIS A 131 -12.99 -3.03 -17.59
CA HIS A 131 -13.44 -4.14 -16.75
C HIS A 131 -14.95 -4.13 -16.53
N PRO A 132 -15.66 -5.25 -16.77
CA PRO A 132 -17.04 -5.41 -16.31
C PRO A 132 -17.12 -5.38 -14.78
N HIS A 133 -17.89 -4.42 -14.24
CA HIS A 133 -17.93 -4.21 -12.80
C HIS A 133 -19.26 -3.62 -12.31
N THR A 134 -19.48 -3.72 -11.00
CA THR A 134 -20.52 -2.97 -10.28
C THR A 134 -19.87 -2.05 -9.26
N LYS A 135 -20.09 -0.74 -9.35
CA LYS A 135 -19.59 0.21 -8.35
C LYS A 135 -20.41 0.11 -7.06
N LYS A 136 -19.73 -0.20 -5.95
CA LYS A 136 -20.32 -0.27 -4.61
C LYS A 136 -20.11 1.02 -3.82
N VAL A 137 -18.91 1.59 -3.95
CA VAL A 137 -18.56 2.86 -3.31
C VAL A 137 -17.73 3.70 -4.26
N VAL A 138 -18.01 4.98 -4.33
CA VAL A 138 -17.14 5.96 -5.01
C VAL A 138 -16.93 7.12 -4.06
N GLY A 139 -15.68 7.57 -3.93
CA GLY A 139 -15.30 8.69 -3.07
C GLY A 139 -14.63 9.79 -3.87
N TRP A 140 -15.00 11.04 -3.61
CA TRP A 140 -14.44 12.23 -4.22
C TRP A 140 -13.76 13.12 -3.20
N LYS A 141 -12.80 13.92 -3.68
CA LYS A 141 -12.13 14.97 -2.95
C LYS A 141 -12.02 16.22 -3.81
N ASP A 142 -11.62 17.32 -3.18
CA ASP A 142 -11.45 18.62 -3.82
C ASP A 142 -12.77 19.06 -4.48
N LEU A 143 -13.88 18.78 -3.79
CA LEU A 143 -15.21 19.17 -4.23
C LEU A 143 -15.37 20.69 -4.09
N ASN A 144 -15.91 21.33 -5.13
CA ASN A 144 -16.14 22.78 -5.17
C ASN A 144 -17.48 23.21 -4.54
N PHE A 145 -18.06 22.38 -3.66
CA PHE A 145 -19.26 22.72 -2.90
C PHE A 145 -18.91 23.48 -1.63
N VAL A 146 -19.69 24.50 -1.30
CA VAL A 146 -19.47 25.30 -0.08
C VAL A 146 -19.58 24.40 1.15
N GLY A 147 -18.50 24.37 1.95
CA GLY A 147 -18.45 23.57 3.19
C GLY A 147 -18.24 22.07 2.99
N VAL A 148 -18.11 21.56 1.76
CA VAL A 148 -17.94 20.13 1.48
C VAL A 148 -16.73 19.92 0.56
N ASN A 149 -15.63 19.45 1.13
CA ASN A 149 -14.39 19.14 0.39
C ASN A 149 -14.30 17.67 -0.07
N LYS A 150 -14.99 16.75 0.63
CA LYS A 150 -14.96 15.31 0.34
C LYS A 150 -16.35 14.73 0.52
N SER A 151 -16.70 13.77 -0.32
CA SER A 151 -17.96 13.02 -0.23
C SER A 151 -17.76 11.59 -0.74
N SER A 152 -18.68 10.71 -0.41
CA SER A 152 -18.72 9.36 -0.94
C SER A 152 -20.15 8.85 -1.07
N LEU A 153 -20.43 8.13 -2.14
CA LEU A 153 -21.69 7.41 -2.34
C LEU A 153 -21.47 5.93 -2.06
N HIS A 154 -22.45 5.29 -1.40
CA HIS A 154 -22.44 3.89 -1.01
C HIS A 154 -23.74 3.22 -1.45
N GLY A 155 -23.68 2.00 -2.00
CA GLY A 155 -24.88 1.27 -2.40
C GLY A 155 -24.58 -0.05 -3.11
N GLY A 156 -25.64 -0.77 -3.50
CA GLY A 156 -25.52 -2.04 -4.25
C GLY A 156 -25.05 -1.84 -5.71
N ASN A 157 -25.41 -0.70 -6.31
CA ASN A 157 -24.91 -0.16 -7.56
C ASN A 157 -25.08 1.38 -7.53
N VAL A 158 -23.99 2.12 -7.30
CA VAL A 158 -24.09 3.58 -7.12
C VAL A 158 -24.33 4.35 -8.43
N ASP A 159 -24.11 3.74 -9.58
CA ASP A 159 -24.33 4.38 -10.89
C ASP A 159 -25.83 4.39 -11.28
N GLN A 160 -26.67 3.58 -10.64
CA GLN A 160 -28.07 3.38 -11.03
C GLN A 160 -28.93 4.67 -11.01
N PHE A 161 -28.52 5.69 -10.26
CA PHE A 161 -29.27 6.93 -10.09
C PHE A 161 -28.58 8.18 -10.67
N GLY A 162 -27.50 8.02 -11.44
CA GLY A 162 -26.81 9.13 -12.12
C GLY A 162 -26.06 10.12 -11.21
N HIS A 163 -26.21 10.02 -9.89
CA HIS A 163 -25.58 10.91 -8.91
C HIS A 163 -24.04 10.94 -9.00
N THR A 164 -23.41 9.85 -9.42
CA THR A 164 -21.94 9.78 -9.59
C THR A 164 -21.43 10.82 -10.59
N ARG A 165 -22.21 11.11 -11.64
CA ARG A 165 -21.87 12.08 -12.67
C ARG A 165 -21.79 13.50 -12.14
N ASP A 166 -22.71 13.88 -11.25
CA ASP A 166 -22.72 15.21 -10.65
C ASP A 166 -21.43 15.44 -9.88
N TYR A 167 -21.03 14.49 -9.01
CA TYR A 167 -19.78 14.59 -8.28
C TYR A 167 -18.53 14.59 -9.17
N ASP A 168 -18.54 13.84 -10.28
CA ASP A 168 -17.44 13.82 -11.26
C ASP A 168 -17.21 15.20 -11.92
N THR A 169 -18.23 16.04 -12.04
CA THR A 169 -18.07 17.41 -12.56
C THR A 169 -17.56 18.43 -11.53
N HIS A 170 -17.67 18.10 -10.25
CA HIS A 170 -17.43 19.03 -9.14
C HIS A 170 -16.17 18.72 -8.33
N GLY A 171 -15.52 17.59 -8.56
CA GLY A 171 -14.27 17.21 -7.91
C GLY A 171 -13.60 16.02 -8.59
N ARG A 172 -12.65 15.39 -7.90
CA ARG A 172 -11.88 14.27 -8.45
C ARG A 172 -12.06 13.00 -7.64
N LYS A 173 -12.14 11.85 -8.33
CA LYS A 173 -12.21 10.56 -7.67
C LYS A 173 -10.94 10.33 -6.84
N SER A 174 -11.15 9.95 -5.59
CA SER A 174 -10.11 9.64 -4.61
C SER A 174 -10.01 8.14 -4.34
N TYR A 175 -11.11 7.41 -4.48
CA TYR A 175 -11.11 5.95 -4.49
C TYR A 175 -12.41 5.41 -5.08
N VAL A 176 -12.35 4.17 -5.54
CA VAL A 176 -13.51 3.39 -5.97
C VAL A 176 -13.46 2.02 -5.32
N MET A 177 -14.62 1.46 -4.97
CA MET A 177 -14.79 0.08 -4.53
C MET A 177 -15.79 -0.57 -5.46
N ILE A 178 -15.34 -1.62 -6.14
CA ILE A 178 -16.10 -2.27 -7.20
C ILE A 178 -16.11 -3.78 -6.99
N GLU A 179 -17.18 -4.41 -7.41
CA GLU A 179 -17.25 -5.86 -7.59
C GLU A 179 -16.87 -6.16 -9.04
N LEU A 180 -15.75 -6.86 -9.24
CA LEU A 180 -15.31 -7.33 -10.55
C LEU A 180 -16.07 -8.62 -10.89
N HIS A 181 -16.80 -8.61 -12.01
CA HIS A 181 -17.71 -9.72 -12.33
C HIS A 181 -16.95 -11.02 -12.66
N ASP A 182 -15.86 -10.90 -13.39
CA ASP A 182 -15.09 -12.05 -13.90
C ASP A 182 -14.36 -12.78 -12.77
N MET A 183 -13.84 -12.03 -11.80
CA MET A 183 -13.08 -12.57 -10.66
C MET A 183 -13.96 -12.85 -9.43
N ARG A 184 -15.19 -12.30 -9.39
CA ARG A 184 -16.10 -12.36 -8.22
C ARG A 184 -15.44 -11.90 -6.91
N ILE A 185 -14.56 -10.91 -7.01
CA ILE A 185 -13.92 -10.25 -5.87
C ILE A 185 -14.35 -8.80 -5.82
N ILE A 186 -14.33 -8.23 -4.61
CA ILE A 186 -14.48 -6.80 -4.45
C ILE A 186 -13.10 -6.18 -4.29
N VAL A 187 -12.78 -5.19 -5.11
CA VAL A 187 -11.52 -4.46 -5.04
C VAL A 187 -11.79 -2.99 -4.74
N ARG A 188 -11.00 -2.42 -3.85
CA ARG A 188 -10.94 -0.98 -3.62
C ARG A 188 -9.62 -0.45 -4.14
N ILE A 189 -9.68 0.56 -5.00
CA ILE A 189 -8.51 1.24 -5.57
C ILE A 189 -8.55 2.69 -5.12
N SER A 190 -7.44 3.21 -4.59
CA SER A 190 -7.34 4.59 -4.13
C SER A 190 -6.29 5.39 -4.91
N ASP A 191 -6.46 6.71 -4.91
CA ASP A 191 -5.54 7.68 -5.53
C ASP A 191 -4.18 7.82 -4.82
N ARG A 192 -3.97 7.04 -3.76
CA ARG A 192 -2.73 6.99 -2.96
C ARG A 192 -1.98 5.66 -3.10
N GLY A 193 -2.32 4.86 -4.13
CA GLY A 193 -1.64 3.59 -4.37
C GLY A 193 -2.01 2.50 -3.35
N ILE A 194 -3.05 2.71 -2.54
CA ILE A 194 -3.58 1.66 -1.65
C ILE A 194 -4.65 0.90 -2.42
N ILE A 195 -4.46 -0.41 -2.54
CA ILE A 195 -5.40 -1.35 -3.16
C ILE A 195 -5.81 -2.35 -2.07
N THR A 196 -7.11 -2.60 -1.94
CA THR A 196 -7.65 -3.53 -0.95
C THR A 196 -8.53 -4.54 -1.63
N PHE A 197 -8.21 -5.82 -1.45
CA PHE A 197 -9.02 -6.93 -1.95
C PHE A 197 -9.90 -7.46 -0.84
N TYR A 198 -11.15 -7.76 -1.18
CA TYR A 198 -12.12 -8.43 -0.31
C TYR A 198 -12.55 -9.71 -1.02
N GLY A 199 -12.25 -10.85 -0.39
CA GLY A 199 -12.47 -12.18 -0.95
C GLY A 199 -11.26 -13.08 -0.70
N ASN A 200 -11.27 -14.26 -1.32
CA ASN A 200 -10.15 -15.19 -1.26
C ASN A 200 -9.23 -14.93 -2.46
N ILE A 201 -8.10 -14.26 -2.22
CA ILE A 201 -7.06 -14.00 -3.21
C ILE A 201 -5.70 -14.24 -2.57
N THR A 202 -4.80 -14.92 -3.28
CA THR A 202 -3.43 -15.11 -2.78
C THR A 202 -2.61 -13.84 -2.99
N VAL A 203 -1.50 -13.70 -2.25
CA VAL A 203 -0.56 -12.59 -2.45
C VAL A 203 0.00 -12.58 -3.88
N GLN A 204 0.27 -13.76 -4.45
CA GLN A 204 0.79 -13.89 -5.81
C GLN A 204 -0.25 -13.44 -6.85
N ASP A 205 -1.51 -13.90 -6.72
CA ASP A 205 -2.59 -13.50 -7.63
C ASP A 205 -2.86 -11.99 -7.51
N ALA A 206 -2.83 -11.44 -6.30
CA ALA A 206 -2.98 -10.00 -6.06
C ALA A 206 -1.84 -9.21 -6.71
N LEU A 207 -0.59 -9.68 -6.60
CA LEU A 207 0.57 -9.05 -7.22
C LEU A 207 0.45 -9.06 -8.75
N ASP A 208 0.14 -10.22 -9.34
CA ASP A 208 0.01 -10.38 -10.78
C ASP A 208 -1.13 -9.50 -11.31
N TRP A 209 -2.25 -9.44 -10.59
CA TRP A 209 -3.36 -8.55 -10.92
C TRP A 209 -2.97 -7.06 -10.84
N ILE A 210 -2.28 -6.64 -9.77
CA ILE A 210 -1.82 -5.24 -9.63
C ILE A 210 -0.92 -4.86 -10.80
N ARG A 211 0.02 -5.75 -11.17
CA ARG A 211 0.95 -5.52 -12.27
C ARG A 211 0.22 -5.36 -13.61
N ASN A 212 -0.68 -6.29 -13.90
CA ASN A 212 -1.32 -6.40 -15.21
C ASN A 212 -2.44 -5.37 -15.40
N GLU A 213 -3.20 -5.05 -14.34
CA GLU A 213 -4.41 -4.24 -14.47
C GLU A 213 -4.25 -2.79 -13.99
N ILE A 214 -3.30 -2.52 -13.10
CA ILE A 214 -3.12 -1.18 -12.53
C ILE A 214 -1.80 -0.56 -12.98
N ILE A 215 -0.68 -1.26 -12.76
CA ILE A 215 0.65 -0.70 -13.05
C ILE A 215 0.85 -0.53 -14.56
N SER A 216 0.27 -1.40 -15.38
CA SER A 216 0.26 -1.27 -16.85
C SER A 216 -0.42 0.00 -17.36
N LEU A 217 -1.29 0.63 -16.56
CA LEU A 217 -1.99 1.86 -16.89
C LEU A 217 -1.29 3.11 -16.34
N LEU A 218 -0.27 2.96 -15.49
CA LEU A 218 0.46 4.09 -14.96
C LEU A 218 1.40 4.68 -16.03
N PRO A 219 1.43 6.01 -16.18
CA PRO A 219 2.22 6.70 -17.20
C PRO A 219 3.70 6.81 -16.85
#